data_AF-A0A645EM10-F1
#
_entry.id   AF-A0A645EM10-F1
#
_cell.length_a   1.000
_cell.length_b   1.000
_cell.length_c   1.000
_cell.angle_alpha   90.00
_cell.angle_beta   90.00
_cell.angle_gamma   90.00
#
_symmetry.space_group_name_H-M   'P 1'
#
loop_
_entity.id
_entity.type
_entity.pdbx_description
1 polymer ?
#
loop_
_entity_poly.entity_id
_entity_poly.type
_entity_poly.pdbx_seq_one_letter_code
_entity_poly.pdbx_strand_id
1 'polypeptide(L)' 'MFQAFIVSSVLLLLGILILGFRIFFIKGGTFPNIHIGGNKALKEKGVECATSQDRDAQKKSKTQSATQMVDNMINNF' A
#
# COMPACT_ATOMS: atom_id res chain seq x y z
N MET A 1 -46.37 -1.11 -2.15
CA MET A 1 -45.50 0.08 -1.95
C MET A 1 -44.60 -0.05 -0.73
N PHE A 2 -45.14 -0.06 0.50
CA PHE A 2 -44.31 -0.16 1.73
C PHE A 2 -43.42 -1.41 1.82
N GLN A 3 -43.91 -2.56 1.35
CA GLN A 3 -43.14 -3.81 1.34
C GLN A 3 -41.81 -3.68 0.60
N ALA A 4 -41.77 -2.95 -0.52
CA ALA A 4 -40.54 -2.73 -1.29
C ALA A 4 -39.51 -1.93 -0.49
N PHE A 5 -39.96 -0.92 0.27
CA PHE A 5 -39.10 -0.12 1.16
C PHE A 5 -38.54 -0.94 2.32
N ILE A 6 -39.34 -1.84 2.90
CA ILE A 6 -38.87 -2.73 3.97
C ILE A 6 -37.81 -3.69 3.43
N VAL A 7 -38.09 -4.34 2.29
CA VAL A 7 -37.17 -5.28 1.67
C VAL A 7 -35.86 -4.59 1.27
N SER A 8 -35.93 -3.40 0.65
CA SER A 8 -34.73 -2.66 0.24
C SER A 8 -33.91 -2.18 1.44
N SER A 9 -34.56 -1.71 2.50
CA SER A 9 -33.90 -1.28 3.74
C SER A 9 -33.15 -2.44 4.41
N VAL A 10 -33.79 -3.61 4.54
CA VAL A 10 -33.15 -4.80 5.10
C VAL A 10 -31.93 -5.22 4.28
N LEU A 11 -32.05 -5.22 2.96
CA LEU A 11 -30.96 -5.60 2.07
C LEU A 11 -29.77 -4.62 2.15
N LEU A 12 -30.05 -3.33 2.24
CA LEU A 12 -29.05 -2.28 2.39
C LEU A 12 -28.31 -2.39 3.73
N LEU A 13 -29.03 -2.61 4.82
CA LEU A 13 -28.43 -2.84 6.15
C LEU A 13 -27.55 -4.08 6.17
N LEU A 14 -28.00 -5.19 5.57
CA LEU A 14 -27.19 -6.39 5.41
C LEU A 14 -25.91 -6.12 4.61
N GLY A 15 -26.01 -5.35 3.52
CA GLY A 15 -24.85 -4.94 2.73
C GLY A 15 -23.81 -4.15 3.55
N ILE A 16 -24.27 -3.20 4.35
CA ILE A 16 -23.39 -2.40 5.24
C ILE A 16 -22.73 -3.29 6.29
N LEU A 17 -23.49 -4.20 6.91
CA LEU A 17 -22.97 -5.11 7.93
C LEU A 17 -21.92 -6.07 7.37
N ILE A 18 -22.13 -6.61 6.16
CA ILE A 18 -21.16 -7.49 5.49
C ILE A 18 -19.90 -6.71 5.12
N LEU A 19 -20.05 -5.51 4.54
CA LEU A 19 -18.91 -4.67 4.16
C LEU A 19 -18.07 -4.26 5.37
N GLY A 20 -18.73 -3.94 6.48
CA GLY A 20 -18.09 -3.55 7.74
C GLY A 20 -17.83 -4.70 8.70
N PHE A 21 -17.95 -5.97 8.30
CA PHE A 21 -17.96 -7.11 9.22
C PHE A 21 -16.79 -7.10 10.21
N ARG A 22 -15.58 -6.83 9.72
CA ARG A 22 -14.39 -6.75 10.58
C ARG A 22 -14.48 -5.64 11.62
N ILE A 23 -15.09 -4.52 11.29
CA ILE A 23 -15.17 -3.34 12.17
C ILE A 23 -16.28 -3.54 13.21
N PHE A 24 -17.41 -4.11 12.82
CA PHE A 24 -18.54 -4.31 13.72
C PHE A 24 -18.36 -5.52 14.64
N PHE A 25 -17.76 -6.62 14.15
CA PHE A 25 -17.78 -7.91 14.86
C PHE A 25 -16.41 -8.38 15.37
N ILE A 26 -15.29 -7.75 14.99
CA ILE A 26 -13.95 -8.13 15.49
C ILE A 26 -13.47 -7.10 16.51
N LYS A 27 -13.07 -7.57 17.70
CA LYS A 27 -12.52 -6.72 18.75
C LYS A 27 -11.20 -6.10 18.27
N GLY A 28 -11.15 -4.77 18.20
CA GLY A 28 -10.02 -4.03 17.62
C GLY A 28 -10.04 -3.98 16.09
N GLY A 29 -11.16 -4.27 15.44
CA GLY A 29 -11.33 -4.13 14.01
C GLY A 29 -11.15 -2.69 13.55
N THR A 30 -10.18 -2.46 12.68
CA THR A 30 -9.94 -1.17 12.04
C THR A 30 -9.99 -1.32 10.54
N PHE A 31 -10.25 -0.21 9.83
CA PHE A 31 -9.99 -0.17 8.41
C PHE A 31 -8.50 -0.42 8.13
N PRO A 32 -8.16 -1.18 7.08
CA PRO A 32 -6.77 -1.37 6.68
C PRO A 32 -6.16 -0.03 6.27
N ASN A 33 -4.84 0.11 6.44
CA ASN A 33 -4.15 1.33 6.05
C ASN A 33 -4.10 1.42 4.51
N ILE A 34 -4.83 2.40 3.96
CA ILE A 34 -4.92 2.63 2.51
C ILE A 34 -3.70 3.39 1.96
N HIS A 35 -2.83 3.92 2.83
CA HIS A 35 -1.62 4.59 2.37
C HIS A 35 -0.57 3.55 2.03
N ILE A 36 -0.12 3.56 0.77
CA ILE A 36 0.94 2.69 0.26
C ILE A 36 2.17 2.67 1.19
N GLY A 37 2.64 3.84 1.64
CA GLY A 37 3.82 3.94 2.50
C GLY A 37 3.64 3.36 3.91
N GLY A 38 2.41 3.30 4.42
CA GLY A 38 2.09 2.74 5.74
C GLY A 38 1.62 1.29 5.72
N ASN A 39 1.41 0.73 4.52
CA ASN A 39 0.85 -0.60 4.36
C ASN A 39 1.96 -1.66 4.36
N LYS A 40 2.06 -2.40 5.48
CA LYS A 40 3.06 -3.47 5.67
C LYS A 40 2.97 -4.56 4.60
N ALA A 41 1.76 -4.97 4.22
CA ALA A 41 1.56 -6.02 3.22
C ALA A 41 2.00 -5.59 1.82
N LEU A 42 1.82 -4.31 1.47
CA LEU A 42 2.34 -3.77 0.21
C LEU A 42 3.87 -3.64 0.24
N LYS A 43 4.43 -3.22 1.38
CA LYS A 43 5.88 -3.15 1.58
C LYS A 43 6.55 -4.52 1.48
N GLU A 44 5.98 -5.56 2.08
CA GLU A 44 6.46 -6.94 1.97
C GLU A 44 6.44 -7.47 0.53
N LYS A 45 5.53 -6.95 -0.30
CA LYS A 45 5.47 -7.24 -1.74
C LYS A 45 6.39 -6.36 -2.59
N GLY A 46 7.21 -5.50 -1.98
CA GLY A 46 8.10 -4.58 -2.68
C GLY A 46 7.41 -3.39 -3.35
N VAL A 47 6.13 -3.11 -3.02
CA VAL A 47 5.39 -1.97 -3.55
C VAL A 47 5.62 -0.76 -2.63
N GLU A 48 6.45 0.17 -3.07
CA GLU A 48 6.73 1.43 -2.36
C GLU A 48 6.05 2.65 -3.01
N CYS A 49 5.96 3.76 -2.28
CA CYS A 49 5.46 5.01 -2.87
C CYS A 49 6.43 5.55 -3.92
N ALA A 50 5.90 6.24 -4.94
CA ALA A 50 6.70 6.80 -6.03
C ALA A 50 7.87 7.65 -5.52
N THR A 51 7.66 8.46 -4.48
CA THR A 51 8.72 9.29 -3.88
C THR A 51 9.86 8.48 -3.25
N SER A 52 9.54 7.34 -2.61
CA SER A 52 10.58 6.46 -2.05
C SER A 52 11.38 5.80 -3.17
N GLN A 53 10.68 5.31 -4.20
CA GLN A 53 11.28 4.72 -5.39
C GLN A 53 12.22 5.72 -6.10
N ASP A 54 11.77 6.96 -6.30
CA ASP A 54 12.57 8.03 -6.91
C ASP A 54 13.82 8.34 -6.08
N ARG A 55 13.69 8.46 -4.76
CA ARG A 55 14.81 8.72 -3.87
C ARG A 55 15.83 7.58 -3.92
N ASP A 56 15.38 6.34 -3.95
CA ASP A 56 16.26 5.18 -4.00
C ASP A 56 16.94 5.02 -5.36
N ALA A 57 16.24 5.37 -6.45
CA ALA A 57 16.82 5.46 -7.79
C ALA A 57 17.92 6.54 -7.87
N GLN A 58 17.69 7.72 -7.29
CA GLN A 58 18.71 8.77 -7.20
C GLN A 58 19.93 8.34 -6.39
N LYS A 59 19.73 7.63 -5.27
CA LYS A 59 20.85 7.09 -4.47
C LYS A 59 21.65 6.05 -5.25
N LYS A 60 20.98 5.11 -5.93
CA LYS A 60 21.64 4.10 -6.77
C LYS A 60 22.47 4.75 -7.88
N SER A 61 21.94 5.77 -8.55
CA SER A 61 22.66 6.51 -9.59
C SER A 61 23.97 7.14 -9.07
N LYS A 62 23.93 7.79 -7.90
CA LYS A 62 25.13 8.39 -7.29
C LYS A 62 26.17 7.33 -6.91
N THR A 63 25.75 6.23 -6.30
CA THR A 63 26.65 5.13 -5.93
C THR A 63 27.27 4.49 -7.17
N GLN A 64 26.47 4.20 -8.21
CA GLN A 64 26.96 3.63 -9.46
C GLN A 64 28.01 4.54 -10.12
N SER A 65 27.79 5.85 -10.15
CA SER A 65 28.76 6.79 -10.70
C SER A 65 30.10 6.76 -9.95
N ALA A 66 30.07 6.71 -8.61
CA ALA A 66 31.29 6.62 -7.81
C ALA A 66 32.01 5.28 -7.99
N THR A 67 31.29 4.16 -7.99
CA THR A 67 31.89 2.83 -8.24
C THR A 67 32.50 2.74 -9.63
N GLN A 68 31.82 3.26 -10.66
CA GLN A 68 32.37 3.33 -12.02
C GLN A 68 33.65 4.17 -12.10
N MET A 69 33.75 5.27 -11.34
CA MET A 69 34.98 6.07 -11.28
C MET A 69 36.13 5.30 -10.62
N VAL A 70 35.85 4.56 -9.55
CA VAL A 70 36.84 3.72 -8.86
C VAL A 70 37.30 2.56 -9.76
N ASP A 71 36.38 1.85 -10.39
CA ASP A 71 36.70 0.74 -11.32
C ASP A 71 37.54 1.22 -12.50
N ASN A 72 37.24 2.41 -13.03
CA ASN A 72 38.03 3.02 -14.09
C ASN A 72 39.44 3.45 -13.64
N MET A 73 39.67 3.73 -12.35
CA MET A 73 41.03 3.96 -11.85
C MET A 73 41.81 2.65 -11.65
N ILE A 74 41.14 1.60 -11.15
CA ILE A 74 41.78 0.29 -10.92
C ILE A 74 42.19 -0.37 -12.23
N ASN A 75 41.33 -0.34 -13.25
CA ASN A 75 41.59 -1.01 -14.53
C ASN A 75 42.57 -0.27 -15.45
N ASN A 76 42.97 0.94 -15.09
CA ASN A 76 43.84 1.80 -15.89
C ASN A 76 45.25 1.93 -15.28
N PHE A 77 45.57 1.04 -14.32
CA PHE A 77 46.87 0.86 -13.67
C PHE A 77 47.34 -0.59 -13.87
#